data_AF-A0A4S4M076-F1
#
_entry.id   AF-A0A4S4M076-F1
#
_cell.length_a   1.000
_cell.length_b   1.000
_cell.length_c   1.000
_cell.angle_alpha   90.00
_cell.angle_beta   90.00
_cell.angle_gamma   90.00
#
_symmetry.space_group_name_H-M   'P 1'
#
loop_
_entity.id
_entity.type
_entity.pdbx_description
1 polymer ?
#
loop_
_entity_poly.entity_id
_entity_poly.type
_entity_poly.pdbx_seq_one_letter_code
_entity_poly.pdbx_strand_id
1 'polypeptide(L)'
;MSNNPPNAAAIPPQARARQLRACLLCSIVQTPLDFRRMGCPNCEEVMQMKGSPDRIQVCTTTYFDGIIAIIDPETSWVSRWQRLCAFRFLNSLSSYRADCILFPLHFRVFFFSAKYVRGIYAVRVKGRVPEDVEAELESRGIKYRPRDQTDQD
;
A
#
# COMPACT_ATOMS: atom_id res chain seq x y z
N MET A 1 20.37 -21.35 -2.89
CA MET A 1 19.02 -21.02 -3.36
C MET A 1 18.30 -20.23 -2.28
N SER A 2 17.97 -18.96 -2.51
CA SER A 2 17.29 -18.11 -1.52
C SER A 2 15.85 -18.56 -1.33
N ASN A 3 15.56 -19.16 -0.17
CA ASN A 3 14.21 -19.46 0.31
C ASN A 3 13.44 -18.15 0.50
N ASN A 4 12.78 -17.66 -0.54
CA ASN A 4 11.81 -16.58 -0.37
C ASN A 4 10.56 -17.19 0.27
N PRO A 5 10.11 -16.70 1.44
CA PRO A 5 8.81 -17.10 1.96
C PRO A 5 7.73 -16.74 0.93
N PRO A 6 6.60 -17.48 0.87
CA PRO A 6 5.62 -17.45 -0.22
C PRO A 6 4.87 -16.11 -0.39
N ASN A 7 5.29 -15.03 0.27
CA ASN A 7 4.62 -13.73 0.23
C ASN A 7 5.61 -12.55 0.30
N ALA A 8 6.52 -12.49 -0.68
CA ALA A 8 7.53 -11.43 -0.78
C ALA A 8 7.58 -10.81 -2.18
N ALA A 9 7.64 -9.48 -2.23
CA ALA A 9 7.92 -8.72 -3.44
C ALA A 9 9.41 -8.82 -3.82
N ALA A 10 9.71 -8.58 -5.10
CA ALA A 10 11.09 -8.48 -5.55
C ALA A 10 11.78 -7.29 -4.87
N ILE A 11 12.97 -7.52 -4.31
CA ILE A 11 13.77 -6.45 -3.71
C ILE A 11 14.57 -5.79 -4.84
N PRO A 12 14.37 -4.49 -5.11
CA PRO A 12 15.14 -3.80 -6.13
C PRO A 12 16.64 -3.80 -5.77
N PRO A 13 17.54 -4.09 -6.73
CA PRO A 13 18.97 -4.26 -6.46
C PRO A 13 19.67 -2.97 -5.99
N GLN A 14 19.17 -1.80 -6.42
CA GLN A 14 19.58 -0.51 -5.88
C GLN A 14 18.38 0.26 -5.35
N ALA A 15 18.42 0.54 -4.05
CA ALA A 15 17.39 1.23 -3.28
C ALA A 15 17.06 2.66 -3.76
N ARG A 16 17.96 3.32 -4.50
CA ARG A 16 17.77 4.67 -5.08
C ARG A 16 17.91 4.71 -6.61
N ALA A 17 17.65 3.61 -7.30
CA ALA A 17 17.68 3.64 -8.77
C ALA A 17 16.66 4.66 -9.31
N ARG A 18 17.07 5.49 -10.27
CA ARG A 18 16.28 6.62 -10.82
C ARG A 18 15.00 6.23 -11.59
N GLN A 19 14.63 4.96 -11.53
CA GLN A 19 13.52 4.36 -12.28
C GLN A 19 12.53 3.62 -11.39
N LEU A 20 12.77 3.56 -10.07
CA LEU A 20 11.81 2.93 -9.15
C LEU A 20 10.52 3.74 -9.11
N ARG A 21 9.40 3.02 -8.94
CA ARG A 21 8.07 3.61 -8.82
C ARG A 21 7.40 3.11 -7.57
N ALA A 22 6.69 3.99 -6.88
CA ALA A 22 5.85 3.68 -5.74
C ALA A 22 4.38 3.57 -6.18
N CYS A 23 3.68 2.55 -5.72
CA CYS A 23 2.24 2.42 -5.94
C CYS A 23 1.45 3.50 -5.18
N LEU A 24 0.53 4.18 -5.85
CA LEU A 24 -0.27 5.26 -5.26
C LEU A 24 -1.32 4.78 -4.25
N LEU A 25 -1.61 3.47 -4.17
CA LEU A 25 -2.56 2.88 -3.22
C LEU A 25 -1.87 2.29 -1.97
N CYS A 26 -0.80 1.52 -2.16
CA CYS A 26 -0.15 0.76 -1.08
C CYS A 26 1.30 1.15 -0.78
N SER A 27 1.87 2.12 -1.50
CA SER A 27 3.24 2.59 -1.32
C SER A 27 4.36 1.59 -1.62
N ILE A 28 4.08 0.39 -2.14
CA ILE A 28 5.15 -0.55 -2.49
C ILE A 28 6.02 0.00 -3.63
N VAL A 29 7.33 -0.17 -3.51
CA VAL A 29 8.33 0.31 -4.45
C VAL A 29 8.89 -0.86 -5.25
N GLN A 30 8.70 -0.83 -6.56
CA GLN A 30 9.26 -1.82 -7.49
C GLN A 30 9.73 -1.17 -8.78
N THR A 31 10.37 -1.95 -9.65
CA THR A 31 10.72 -1.50 -10.99
C THR A 31 9.47 -1.46 -11.88
N PRO A 32 9.43 -0.61 -12.92
CA PRO A 32 8.33 -0.60 -13.88
C PRO A 32 8.17 -1.95 -14.59
N LEU A 33 9.28 -2.67 -14.80
CA LEU A 33 9.28 -3.99 -15.38
C LEU A 33 8.60 -5.02 -14.48
N ASP A 34 8.86 -4.98 -13.16
CA ASP A 34 8.22 -5.88 -12.21
C ASP A 34 6.71 -5.63 -12.11
N PHE A 35 6.28 -4.35 -12.09
CA PHE A 35 4.86 -4.02 -12.16
C PHE A 35 4.22 -4.52 -13.47
N ARG A 36 4.90 -4.42 -14.61
CA ARG A 36 4.38 -4.93 -15.88
C ARG A 36 4.28 -6.44 -15.90
N ARG A 37 5.27 -7.14 -15.34
CA ARG A 37 5.37 -8.60 -15.40
C ARG A 37 4.46 -9.28 -14.38
N MET A 38 4.46 -8.80 -13.13
CA MET A 38 3.81 -9.47 -12.00
C MET A 38 2.62 -8.68 -11.45
N GLY A 39 2.50 -7.40 -11.78
CA GLY A 39 1.53 -6.53 -11.14
C GLY A 39 1.98 -6.02 -9.78
N CYS A 40 1.08 -5.33 -9.07
CA CYS A 40 1.34 -4.98 -7.66
C CYS A 40 0.94 -6.13 -6.74
N PRO A 41 1.86 -6.67 -5.92
CA PRO A 41 1.55 -7.82 -5.06
C PRO A 41 0.47 -7.53 -4.01
N ASN A 42 0.22 -6.27 -3.67
CA ASN A 42 -0.80 -5.88 -2.71
C ASN A 42 -2.13 -5.45 -3.37
N CYS A 43 -2.10 -5.06 -4.65
CA CYS A 43 -3.19 -4.31 -5.28
C CYS A 43 -3.54 -4.78 -6.69
N GLU A 44 -2.96 -5.87 -7.19
CA GLU A 44 -3.13 -6.24 -8.60
C GLU A 44 -4.59 -6.48 -8.98
N GLU A 45 -5.38 -7.09 -8.09
CA GLU A 45 -6.80 -7.35 -8.32
C GLU A 45 -7.58 -6.07 -8.64
N VAL A 46 -7.15 -4.92 -8.11
CA VAL A 46 -7.85 -3.64 -8.18
C VAL A 46 -7.16 -2.63 -9.09
N MET A 47 -5.83 -2.65 -9.18
CA MET A 47 -5.05 -1.72 -9.99
C MET A 47 -4.76 -2.24 -11.40
N GLN A 48 -4.84 -3.55 -11.63
CA GLN A 48 -4.74 -4.20 -12.94
C GLN A 48 -3.55 -3.70 -13.78
N MET A 49 -2.36 -3.66 -13.18
CA MET A 49 -1.16 -3.09 -13.82
C MET A 49 -0.44 -4.12 -14.70
N LYS A 50 -0.71 -5.42 -14.51
CA LYS A 50 -0.04 -6.48 -15.26
C LYS A 50 -0.32 -6.36 -16.75
N GLY A 51 0.73 -6.38 -17.55
CA GLY A 51 0.67 -6.25 -19.01
C GLY A 51 0.41 -4.83 -19.54
N SER A 52 -0.02 -3.88 -18.70
CA SER A 52 -0.44 -2.54 -19.13
C SER A 52 0.54 -1.45 -18.67
N PRO A 53 1.44 -0.95 -19.56
CA PRO A 53 2.37 0.13 -19.21
C PRO A 53 1.66 1.46 -18.91
N ASP A 54 0.54 1.74 -19.58
CA ASP A 54 -0.22 2.98 -19.39
C ASP A 54 -0.85 3.02 -17.99
N ARG A 55 -1.41 1.89 -17.55
CA ARG A 55 -1.95 1.74 -16.19
C ARG A 55 -0.86 1.94 -15.13
N ILE A 56 0.36 1.44 -15.38
CA ILE A 56 1.50 1.65 -14.46
C ILE A 56 1.83 3.14 -14.32
N GLN A 57 1.81 3.90 -15.41
CA GLN A 57 2.15 5.32 -15.36
C GLN A 57 1.19 6.14 -14.49
N VAL A 58 -0.10 5.80 -14.52
CA VAL A 58 -1.14 6.52 -13.76
C VAL A 58 -1.37 5.98 -12.34
N CYS A 59 -1.12 4.69 -12.09
CA CYS A 59 -1.31 4.07 -10.77
C CYS A 59 -0.03 4.07 -9.90
N THR A 60 1.10 4.55 -10.42
CA THR A 60 2.38 4.63 -9.70
C THR A 60 3.11 5.93 -10.00
N THR A 61 4.01 6.35 -9.11
CA THR A 61 4.79 7.60 -9.24
C THR A 61 6.28 7.34 -9.03
N THR A 62 7.13 8.12 -9.70
CA THR A 62 8.57 8.20 -9.38
C THR A 62 8.87 9.21 -8.27
N TYR A 63 7.85 9.98 -7.84
CA TYR A 63 7.99 11.01 -6.82
C TYR A 63 7.53 10.46 -5.47
N PHE A 64 8.47 9.88 -4.74
CA PHE A 64 8.23 9.37 -3.38
C PHE A 64 9.44 9.67 -2.51
N ASP A 65 9.20 9.85 -1.22
CA ASP A 65 10.24 10.19 -0.25
C ASP A 65 10.39 9.06 0.76
N GLY A 66 11.64 8.74 1.11
CA GLY A 66 12.00 7.70 2.06
C GLY A 66 11.67 6.28 1.59
N ILE A 67 12.40 5.30 2.10
CA ILE A 67 12.11 3.87 1.87
C ILE A 67 12.16 3.13 3.20
N ILE A 68 11.32 2.11 3.33
CA ILE A 68 11.21 1.25 4.49
C ILE A 68 11.22 -0.19 3.99
N ALA A 69 12.10 -1.02 4.54
CA ALA A 69 12.06 -2.45 4.33
C ALA A 69 11.10 -3.08 5.35
N ILE A 70 9.96 -3.59 4.88
CA ILE A 70 9.01 -4.32 5.72
C ILE A 70 9.28 -5.81 5.56
N ILE A 71 9.67 -6.45 6.66
CA ILE A 71 9.94 -7.90 6.73
C ILE A 71 8.71 -8.64 7.23
N ASP A 72 8.11 -8.14 8.32
CA ASP A 72 6.88 -8.67 8.91
C ASP A 72 5.85 -7.53 9.05
N PRO A 73 4.84 -7.46 8.17
CA PRO A 73 3.84 -6.41 8.19
C PRO A 73 2.84 -6.52 9.36
N GLU A 74 2.66 -7.69 9.97
CA GLU A 74 1.64 -7.92 11.00
C GLU A 74 2.10 -7.48 12.39
N THR A 75 3.38 -7.68 12.69
CA THR A 75 3.94 -7.43 14.03
C THR A 75 4.67 -6.11 14.14
N SER A 76 5.17 -5.55 13.04
CA SER A 76 5.96 -4.33 13.04
C SER A 76 5.17 -3.08 13.42
N TRP A 77 5.64 -2.35 14.42
CA TRP A 77 5.11 -1.03 14.79
C TRP A 77 5.18 -0.04 13.61
N VAL A 78 6.27 -0.08 12.83
CA VAL A 78 6.43 0.79 11.65
C VAL A 78 5.35 0.51 10.60
N SER A 79 5.00 -0.77 10.39
CA SER A 79 3.91 -1.15 9.48
C SER A 79 2.56 -0.63 9.97
N ARG A 80 2.31 -0.67 11.28
CA ARG A 80 1.09 -0.11 11.88
C ARG A 80 1.01 1.40 11.70
N TRP A 81 2.09 2.10 12.03
CA TRP A 81 2.21 3.55 11.87
C TRP A 81 1.97 3.99 10.41
N GLN A 82 2.51 3.23 9.45
CA GLN A 82 2.35 3.49 8.01
C GLN A 82 1.03 2.98 7.40
N ARG A 83 0.15 2.39 8.21
CA ARG A 83 -1.10 1.75 7.75
C ARG A 83 -0.83 0.70 6.65
N LEU A 84 0.25 -0.06 6.82
CA LEU A 84 0.70 -1.18 6.00
C LEU A 84 0.41 -2.54 6.69
N CYS A 85 -0.53 -2.57 7.64
CA CYS A 85 -0.97 -3.78 8.32
C CYS A 85 -2.49 -3.96 8.14
N ALA A 86 -2.96 -5.21 8.08
CA ALA A 86 -4.38 -5.51 8.20
C ALA A 86 -4.84 -5.17 9.62
N PHE A 87 -5.53 -4.05 9.80
CA PHE A 87 -6.07 -3.68 11.11
C PHE A 87 -7.25 -4.60 11.42
N ARG A 88 -7.02 -5.67 12.19
CA ARG A 88 -8.09 -6.42 12.85
C ARG A 88 -8.59 -5.57 14.01
N PHE A 89 -9.69 -4.84 13.82
CA PHE A 89 -10.56 -4.56 14.96
C PHE A 89 -11.15 -5.89 15.40
N LEU A 90 -10.53 -6.53 16.39
CA LEU A 90 -11.19 -7.59 17.14
C LEU A 90 -12.35 -6.94 17.88
N ASN A 91 -13.58 -7.32 17.54
CA ASN A 91 -14.75 -7.12 18.39
C ASN A 91 -14.65 -8.04 19.62
N SER A 92 -13.64 -7.83 20.46
CA SER A 92 -13.63 -8.36 21.82
C SER A 92 -13.24 -7.23 22.75
N LEU A 93 -14.26 -6.63 23.35
CA LEU A 93 -14.12 -5.70 24.45
C LEU A 93 -13.49 -6.44 25.64
N SER A 94 -12.16 -6.36 25.77
CA SER A 94 -11.52 -6.27 27.08
C SER A 94 -10.08 -5.80 26.95
N SER A 95 -9.80 -4.70 27.65
CA SER A 95 -8.49 -4.19 28.03
C SER A 95 -7.72 -3.27 27.07
N TYR A 96 -8.10 -1.99 27.14
CA TYR A 96 -7.21 -0.82 27.33
C TYR A 96 -5.84 -0.78 26.62
N ARG A 97 -5.78 -0.05 25.51
CA ARG A 97 -5.14 1.27 25.42
C ARG A 97 -5.47 1.89 24.06
N ALA A 98 -6.53 2.69 24.06
CA ALA A 98 -6.87 3.59 22.98
C ALA A 98 -6.26 4.95 23.32
N ASP A 99 -5.42 5.48 22.44
CA ASP A 99 -5.18 6.91 22.37
C ASP A 99 -5.72 7.41 21.02
N CYS A 100 -6.74 8.26 21.12
CA CYS A 100 -7.15 9.31 20.16
C CYS A 100 -7.79 8.80 18.84
N ILE A 101 -8.99 9.19 18.37
CA ILE A 101 -9.90 10.32 18.63
C ILE A 101 -11.32 9.83 18.27
N LEU A 102 -12.30 10.21 19.08
CA LEU A 102 -13.72 9.93 18.94
C LEU A 102 -14.34 10.77 17.80
N PHE A 103 -14.99 10.15 16.81
CA PHE A 103 -16.05 10.80 16.01
C PHE A 103 -17.18 9.80 15.68
N PRO A 104 -18.47 10.20 15.76
CA PRO A 104 -19.58 9.27 15.86
C PRO A 104 -20.24 8.90 14.53
N LEU A 105 -20.80 7.68 14.52
CA LEU A 105 -21.92 7.16 13.72
C LEU A 105 -21.87 7.29 12.18
N HIS A 106 -21.28 6.29 11.52
CA HIS A 106 -21.94 5.35 10.57
C HIS A 106 -20.86 4.41 9.98
N PHE A 107 -20.17 3.65 10.83
CA PHE A 107 -19.06 2.79 10.40
C PHE A 107 -19.61 1.51 9.75
N ARG A 108 -19.87 1.55 8.45
CA ARG A 108 -19.72 0.33 7.64
C ARG A 108 -18.25 -0.06 7.74
N VAL A 109 -18.00 -1.17 8.42
CA VAL A 109 -16.69 -1.81 8.52
C VAL A 109 -16.28 -2.23 7.11
N PHE A 110 -15.59 -1.35 6.39
CA PHE A 110 -15.03 -1.69 5.09
C PHE A 110 -13.75 -2.47 5.29
N PHE A 111 -13.91 -3.78 5.14
CA PHE A 111 -12.88 -4.79 5.25
C PHE A 111 -12.13 -4.86 3.90
N PHE A 112 -11.03 -4.12 3.76
CA PHE A 112 -10.04 -4.44 2.74
C PHE A 112 -8.86 -5.09 3.45
N SER A 113 -8.82 -6.43 3.41
CA SER A 113 -7.64 -7.19 3.82
C SER A 113 -6.56 -7.03 2.75
N ALA A 114 -5.96 -5.84 2.66
CA ALA A 114 -4.68 -5.72 2.00
C ALA A 114 -3.68 -6.51 2.84
N LYS A 115 -3.42 -7.76 2.47
CA LYS A 115 -2.28 -8.51 2.98
C LYS A 115 -1.04 -7.89 2.38
N TYR A 116 -0.51 -6.86 3.04
CA TYR A 116 0.77 -6.29 2.67
C TYR A 116 1.83 -7.40 2.69
N VAL A 117 2.65 -7.43 1.66
CA VAL A 117 3.70 -8.44 1.52
C VAL A 117 5.02 -7.93 2.08
N ARG A 118 5.97 -8.83 2.32
CA ARG A 118 7.35 -8.43 2.59
C ARG A 118 7.91 -7.67 1.39
N GLY A 119 8.52 -6.50 1.59
CA GLY A 119 9.04 -5.70 0.49
C GLY A 119 9.57 -4.32 0.90
N ILE A 120 9.94 -3.52 -0.11
CA ILE A 120 10.34 -2.13 0.06
C ILE A 120 9.13 -1.22 -0.18
N TYR A 121 8.86 -0.33 0.77
CA TYR A 121 7.75 0.62 0.74
C TYR A 121 8.26 2.05 0.85
N ALA A 122 7.58 2.99 0.22
CA ALA A 122 7.87 4.41 0.38
C ALA A 122 7.31 4.94 1.70
N VAL A 123 8.01 5.87 2.34
CA VAL A 123 7.49 6.58 3.52
C VAL A 123 6.34 7.51 3.11
N ARG A 124 6.53 8.23 2.00
CA ARG A 124 5.56 9.17 1.44
C ARG A 124 5.49 9.03 -0.07
N VAL A 125 4.30 9.09 -0.64
CA VAL A 125 4.08 8.96 -2.09
C VAL A 125 3.34 10.20 -2.59
N LYS A 126 3.93 10.91 -3.56
CA LYS A 126 3.35 12.13 -4.13
C LYS A 126 2.54 11.81 -5.38
N GLY A 127 1.35 12.39 -5.45
CA GLY A 127 0.42 12.22 -6.56
C GLY A 127 -0.88 11.57 -6.12
N ARG A 128 -1.82 11.50 -7.07
CA ARG A 128 -3.15 10.96 -6.87
C ARG A 128 -3.49 10.08 -8.07
N VAL A 129 -4.23 8.99 -7.84
CA VAL A 129 -4.77 8.21 -8.96
C VAL A 129 -5.87 9.03 -9.67
N PRO A 130 -6.08 8.85 -10.98
CA PRO A 130 -7.09 9.59 -11.71
C PRO A 130 -8.52 9.19 -11.28
N GLU A 131 -9.49 10.06 -11.54
CA GLU A 131 -10.87 9.94 -11.04
C GLU A 131 -11.57 8.65 -11.51
N ASP A 132 -11.28 8.18 -12.72
CA ASP A 132 -11.76 6.91 -13.25
C ASP A 132 -11.28 5.71 -12.43
N VAL A 133 -10.01 5.72 -12.01
CA VAL A 133 -9.43 4.70 -11.13
C VAL A 133 -10.04 4.79 -9.73
N GLU A 134 -10.29 6.00 -9.22
CA GLU A 134 -10.96 6.17 -7.93
C GLU A 134 -12.40 5.66 -7.95
N ALA A 135 -13.16 5.96 -9.00
CA ALA A 135 -14.52 5.46 -9.20
C ALA A 135 -14.54 3.92 -9.32
N GLU A 136 -13.56 3.34 -10.01
CA GLU A 136 -13.39 1.90 -10.09
C GLU A 136 -13.13 1.29 -8.71
N LEU A 137 -12.27 1.91 -7.88
CA LEU A 137 -12.01 1.48 -6.51
C LEU A 137 -13.27 1.59 -5.64
N GLU A 138 -14.02 2.68 -5.76
CA GLU A 138 -15.25 2.90 -5.00
C GLU A 138 -16.34 1.90 -5.37
N SER A 139 -16.50 1.58 -6.66
CA SER A 139 -17.44 0.54 -7.13
C SER A 139 -17.15 -0.84 -6.54
N ARG A 140 -15.89 -1.09 -6.17
CA ARG A 140 -15.42 -2.31 -5.49
C ARG A 140 -15.45 -2.19 -3.96
N GLY A 141 -15.98 -1.10 -3.43
CA GLY A 141 -16.08 -0.83 -1.99
C GLY A 141 -14.77 -0.41 -1.33
N ILE A 142 -13.80 0.06 -2.11
CA ILE A 142 -12.48 0.48 -1.62
C ILE A 142 -12.42 2.01 -1.62
N LYS A 143 -12.41 2.59 -0.42
CA LYS A 143 -12.19 4.03 -0.26
C LYS A 143 -10.70 4.34 -0.47
N TYR A 144 -10.40 5.03 -1.57
CA TYR A 144 -9.06 5.54 -1.81
C TYR A 144 -8.66 6.58 -0.75
N ARG A 145 -7.42 6.47 -0.25
CA ARG A 145 -6.79 7.44 0.64
C ARG A 145 -5.39 7.75 0.12
N PRO A 146 -5.07 9.03 -0.17
CA PRO A 146 -3.73 9.44 -0.56
C PRO A 146 -2.65 9.04 0.47
N ARG A 147 -1.41 8.92 0.00
CA ARG A 147 -0.23 8.47 0.78
C ARG A 147 0.84 9.57 0.91
N ASP A 148 0.44 10.82 0.71
CA ASP A 148 1.29 12.02 0.70
C ASP A 148 1.56 12.60 2.11
N GLN A 149 0.93 12.06 3.16
CA GLN A 149 1.09 12.46 4.56
C GLN A 149 0.67 13.91 4.86
N THR A 150 -0.09 14.57 3.97
CA THR A 150 -0.51 15.98 4.14
C THR A 150 -1.57 16.16 5.21
N ASP A 151 -2.30 15.10 5.59
CA ASP A 151 -3.31 15.10 6.66
C ASP A 151 -2.73 14.77 8.07
N GLN A 152 -1.47 15.11 8.36
CA GLN A 152 -0.79 14.77 9.64
C GLN A 152 -0.55 15.95 10.60
N ASP A 153 -1.16 17.11 10.36
CA ASP A 153 -1.13 18.27 11.25
C ASP A 153 -2.41 18.41 12.08
#